data_AF-A0A432ZY98-F1
#
_entry.id   AF-A0A432ZY98-F1
#
_cell.length_a   1.000
_cell.length_b   1.000
_cell.length_c   1.000
_cell.angle_alpha   90.00
_cell.angle_beta   90.00
_cell.angle_gamma   90.00
#
_symmetry.space_group_name_H-M   'P 1'
#
loop_
_entity.id
_entity.type
_entity.pdbx_description
1 polymer ?
#
loop_
_entity_poly.entity_id
_entity_poly.type
_entity_poly.pdbx_seq_one_letter_code
_entity_poly.pdbx_strand_id
1 'polypeptide(L)'
;MKISIRASQICYICKKKMGACIQCDNKSCFTAFHVTCGRKAKLYMKMKSHNPHYDSAVLRAYCDKHAPREYKEQVDVAASVAATQAAFEIGDNPSFIAESDTEEEETKAQPLSATRSSKAARAHQRHYTAGAPLAPAYILTKLEGIKVLKSLAHLRKKPQLVATICRYWSLKRESRRGAPLLKRLHLE
;
A
#
# COMPACT_ATOMS: atom_id res chain seq x y z
N MET A 1 -8.78 14.50 -14.43
CA MET A 1 -10.00 14.55 -13.59
C MET A 1 -9.62 14.10 -12.20
N LYS A 2 -9.90 14.94 -11.21
CA LYS A 2 -9.33 14.90 -9.86
C LYS A 2 -9.99 13.78 -9.05
N ILE A 3 -9.22 12.80 -8.59
CA ILE A 3 -9.63 11.95 -7.46
C ILE A 3 -9.71 12.90 -6.25
N SER A 4 -10.91 13.36 -5.94
CA SER A 4 -11.15 14.25 -4.80
C SER A 4 -11.12 13.41 -3.53
N ILE A 5 -9.92 13.23 -2.95
CA ILE A 5 -9.76 12.66 -1.61
C ILE A 5 -10.34 13.70 -0.64
N ARG A 6 -11.67 13.67 -0.43
CA ARG A 6 -12.32 14.47 0.60
C ARG A 6 -12.11 13.77 1.94
N ALA A 7 -11.29 14.37 2.79
CA ALA A 7 -11.06 13.91 4.15
C ALA A 7 -12.41 13.77 4.89
N SER A 8 -12.69 12.58 5.43
CA SER A 8 -13.81 12.25 6.33
C SER A 8 -15.20 11.94 5.72
N GLN A 9 -15.30 11.44 4.48
CA GLN A 9 -16.58 10.86 4.02
C GLN A 9 -16.87 9.52 4.70
N ILE A 10 -18.13 9.24 5.03
CA ILE A 10 -18.55 7.94 5.59
C ILE A 10 -18.53 6.90 4.46
N CYS A 11 -17.83 5.78 4.66
CA CYS A 11 -17.85 4.69 3.69
C CYS A 11 -19.23 4.02 3.70
N TYR A 12 -19.88 3.89 2.53
CA TYR A 12 -21.21 3.28 2.46
C TYR A 12 -21.22 1.76 2.71
N ILE A 13 -20.05 1.10 2.65
CA ILE A 13 -19.87 -0.32 2.93
C ILE A 13 -19.71 -0.54 4.44
N CYS A 14 -18.63 -0.06 5.06
CA CYS A 14 -18.38 -0.31 6.49
C CYS A 14 -19.07 0.67 7.44
N LYS A 15 -19.77 1.68 6.92
CA LYS A 15 -20.49 2.75 7.67
C LYS A 15 -19.63 3.56 8.66
N LYS A 16 -18.30 3.48 8.57
CA LYS A 16 -17.36 4.15 9.48
C LYS A 16 -16.72 5.39 8.84
N LYS A 17 -16.56 6.46 9.64
CA LYS A 17 -15.88 7.72 9.26
C LYS A 17 -14.40 7.66 9.65
N MET A 18 -13.63 6.85 8.95
CA MET A 18 -12.18 6.70 9.19
C MET A 18 -11.41 6.69 7.88
N GLY A 19 -10.09 6.91 7.92
CA GLY A 19 -9.22 6.77 6.75
C GLY A 19 -9.59 7.68 5.56
N ALA A 20 -9.13 7.28 4.37
CA ALA A 20 -9.39 7.97 3.12
C ALA A 20 -10.43 7.21 2.28
N CYS A 21 -11.53 7.88 1.94
CA CYS A 21 -12.53 7.37 1.01
C CYS A 21 -12.24 7.90 -0.40
N ILE A 22 -12.49 7.05 -1.38
CA ILE A 22 -12.60 7.43 -2.79
C ILE A 22 -14.08 7.53 -3.17
N GLN A 23 -14.39 8.32 -4.19
CA GLN A 23 -15.75 8.46 -4.71
C GLN A 23 -15.91 7.63 -5.99
N CYS A 24 -17.14 7.21 -6.27
CA CYS A 24 -17.49 6.62 -7.56
C CYS A 24 -17.14 7.57 -8.72
N ASP A 25 -16.56 7.05 -9.81
CA ASP A 25 -16.14 7.84 -10.99
C ASP A 25 -17.31 8.37 -11.83
N ASN A 26 -18.52 7.86 -11.60
CA ASN A 26 -19.72 8.43 -12.24
C ASN A 26 -19.99 9.86 -11.74
N LYS A 27 -20.05 10.83 -12.66
CA LYS A 27 -20.19 12.26 -12.38
C LYS A 27 -21.43 12.64 -11.57
N SER A 28 -22.53 11.88 -11.70
CA SER A 28 -23.77 12.09 -10.95
C SER A 28 -23.80 11.36 -9.60
N CYS A 29 -22.74 10.62 -9.26
CA CYS A 29 -22.70 9.79 -8.07
C CYS A 29 -21.71 10.33 -7.05
N PHE A 30 -22.17 10.48 -5.80
CA PHE A 30 -21.34 10.94 -4.69
C PHE A 30 -21.07 9.84 -3.66
N THR A 31 -21.35 8.58 -4.00
CA THR A 31 -21.09 7.45 -3.10
C THR A 31 -19.59 7.34 -2.84
N ALA A 32 -19.25 7.23 -1.55
CA ALA A 32 -17.87 7.19 -1.08
C ALA A 32 -17.59 5.86 -0.36
N PHE A 33 -16.42 5.29 -0.61
CA PHE A 33 -15.99 4.04 0.02
C PHE A 33 -14.48 3.98 0.21
N HIS A 34 -14.03 3.19 1.18
CA HIS A 34 -12.60 2.90 1.32
C HIS A 34 -12.13 2.03 0.16
N VAL A 35 -10.90 2.24 -0.30
CA VAL A 35 -10.28 1.40 -1.34
C VAL A 35 -10.27 -0.06 -0.91
N THR A 36 -9.99 -0.33 0.37
CA THR A 36 -10.01 -1.67 0.95
C THR A 36 -11.41 -2.27 1.02
N CYS A 37 -12.43 -1.51 1.43
CA CYS A 37 -13.82 -1.97 1.42
C CYS A 37 -14.31 -2.27 0.00
N GLY A 38 -13.95 -1.43 -0.97
CA GLY A 38 -14.29 -1.66 -2.38
C GLY A 38 -13.68 -2.94 -2.92
N ARG A 39 -12.41 -3.23 -2.58
CA ARG A 39 -11.75 -4.50 -2.95
C ARG A 39 -12.43 -5.71 -2.31
N LYS A 40 -12.77 -5.65 -1.02
CA LYS A 40 -13.49 -6.74 -0.32
C LYS A 40 -14.87 -7.00 -0.91
N ALA A 41 -15.58 -5.93 -1.25
CA ALA A 41 -16.91 -5.99 -1.84
C ALA A 41 -16.91 -6.24 -3.37
N LYS A 42 -15.76 -6.60 -3.95
CA LYS A 42 -15.58 -6.85 -5.39
C LYS A 42 -16.17 -5.73 -6.26
N LEU A 43 -15.92 -4.46 -5.89
CA LEU A 43 -16.29 -3.33 -6.73
C LEU A 43 -15.36 -3.22 -7.95
N TYR A 44 -15.91 -2.77 -9.08
CA TYR A 44 -15.12 -2.58 -10.28
C TYR A 44 -14.09 -1.46 -10.10
N MET A 45 -12.82 -1.80 -10.28
CA MET A 45 -11.68 -0.90 -10.24
C MET A 45 -10.77 -1.16 -11.44
N LYS A 46 -10.46 -0.13 -12.23
CA LYS A 46 -9.54 -0.24 -13.37
C LYS A 46 -8.53 0.89 -13.35
N MET A 47 -7.26 0.52 -13.48
CA MET A 47 -6.18 1.46 -13.70
C MET A 47 -5.99 1.64 -15.21
N LYS A 48 -6.08 2.87 -15.70
CA LYS A 48 -5.75 3.21 -17.09
C LYS A 48 -4.51 4.10 -17.09
N SER A 49 -3.42 3.62 -17.65
CA SER A 49 -2.27 4.48 -17.98
C SER A 49 -2.57 5.18 -19.31
N HIS A 50 -2.40 6.50 -19.35
CA HIS A 50 -2.63 7.30 -20.56
C HIS A 50 -1.37 7.42 -21.44
N ASN A 51 -0.18 7.04 -20.92
CA ASN A 51 1.07 7.08 -21.67
C ASN A 51 2.13 6.17 -21.00
N PRO A 52 2.83 5.29 -21.73
CA PRO A 52 3.97 4.54 -21.17
C PRO A 52 5.15 5.43 -20.74
N HIS A 53 5.23 6.67 -21.22
CA HIS A 53 6.33 7.59 -20.93
C HIS A 53 6.07 8.55 -19.74
N TYR A 54 4.82 8.68 -19.29
CA TYR A 54 4.44 9.53 -18.16
C TYR A 54 3.67 8.73 -17.12
N ASP A 55 4.14 8.79 -15.86
CA ASP A 55 3.57 8.10 -14.69
C ASP A 55 2.29 8.78 -14.18
N SER A 56 1.29 8.91 -15.06
CA SER A 56 -0.05 9.42 -14.72
C SER A 56 -1.08 8.32 -14.96
N ALA A 57 -0.99 7.28 -14.14
CA ALA A 57 -2.03 6.25 -14.06
C ALA A 57 -3.28 6.83 -13.36
N VAL A 58 -4.42 6.81 -14.06
CA VAL A 58 -5.71 7.21 -13.48
C VAL A 58 -6.44 5.95 -13.03
N LEU A 59 -6.65 5.81 -11.72
CA LEU A 59 -7.50 4.78 -11.15
C LEU A 59 -8.96 5.22 -11.22
N ARG A 60 -9.79 4.41 -11.87
CA ARG A 60 -11.25 4.57 -11.89
C ARG A 60 -11.90 3.48 -11.05
N ALA A 61 -12.86 3.86 -10.23
CA ALA A 61 -13.62 2.93 -9.39
C ALA A 61 -15.10 3.30 -9.40
N TYR A 62 -15.97 2.29 -9.40
CA TYR A 62 -17.42 2.47 -9.49
C TYR A 62 -18.12 1.74 -8.35
N CYS A 63 -19.21 2.30 -7.83
CA CYS A 63 -20.04 1.61 -6.84
C CYS A 63 -20.89 0.51 -7.50
N ASP A 64 -21.51 -0.33 -6.67
CA ASP A 64 -22.50 -1.35 -7.02
C ASP A 64 -23.47 -0.95 -8.14
N LYS A 65 -24.07 0.23 -8.02
CA LYS A 65 -25.04 0.75 -9.00
C LYS A 65 -24.41 1.07 -10.36
N HIS A 66 -23.17 1.55 -10.36
CA HIS A 66 -22.47 2.05 -11.55
C HIS A 66 -21.38 1.12 -12.09
N ALA A 67 -21.29 -0.11 -11.58
CA ALA A 67 -20.40 -1.09 -12.15
C ALA A 67 -20.78 -1.35 -13.63
N PRO A 68 -19.79 -1.44 -14.56
CA PRO A 68 -20.05 -1.76 -15.97
C PRO A 68 -20.83 -3.06 -16.11
N ARG A 69 -21.70 -3.13 -17.13
CA ARG A 69 -22.56 -4.31 -17.37
C ARG A 69 -21.74 -5.59 -17.56
N GLU A 70 -20.68 -5.51 -18.36
CA GLU A 70 -19.72 -6.61 -18.59
C GLU A 70 -19.18 -7.21 -17.28
N TYR A 71 -18.96 -6.36 -16.28
CA TYR A 71 -18.46 -6.80 -14.98
C TYR A 71 -19.56 -7.41 -14.11
N LYS A 72 -20.79 -6.88 -14.18
CA LYS A 72 -21.96 -7.42 -13.46
C LYS A 72 -22.37 -8.81 -13.95
N GLU A 73 -22.04 -9.16 -15.19
CA GLU A 73 -22.28 -10.49 -15.75
C GLU A 73 -21.30 -11.55 -15.19
N GLN A 74 -20.10 -11.12 -14.76
CA GLN A 74 -19.08 -12.00 -14.20
C GLN A 74 -19.15 -12.09 -12.67
N VAL A 75 -19.52 -10.99 -12.02
CA VAL A 75 -19.51 -10.85 -10.56
C VAL A 75 -20.83 -10.26 -10.11
N ASP A 76 -21.51 -10.94 -9.19
CA ASP A 76 -22.63 -10.34 -8.47
C ASP A 76 -22.09 -9.34 -7.44
N VAL A 77 -21.93 -8.10 -7.90
CA VAL A 77 -21.42 -6.99 -7.09
C VAL A 77 -22.39 -6.64 -5.95
N ALA A 78 -23.70 -6.81 -6.15
CA ALA A 78 -24.69 -6.48 -5.14
C ALA A 78 -24.63 -7.47 -3.97
N ALA A 79 -24.58 -8.76 -4.27
CA ALA A 79 -24.38 -9.81 -3.27
C ALA A 79 -23.05 -9.65 -2.54
N SER A 80 -21.96 -9.36 -3.27
CA SER A 80 -20.63 -9.15 -2.69
C SER A 80 -20.58 -7.97 -1.71
N VAL A 81 -21.27 -6.87 -2.04
CA VAL A 81 -21.41 -5.71 -1.15
C VAL A 81 -22.22 -6.07 0.10
N ALA A 82 -23.35 -6.76 -0.04
CA ALA A 82 -24.19 -7.17 1.08
C ALA A 82 -23.44 -8.12 2.03
N ALA A 83 -22.75 -9.13 1.49
CA ALA A 83 -21.92 -10.05 2.26
C ALA A 83 -20.80 -9.31 3.01
N THR A 84 -20.14 -8.35 2.36
CA THR A 84 -19.09 -7.54 2.98
C THR A 84 -19.65 -6.63 4.08
N GLN A 85 -20.83 -6.06 3.89
CA GLN A 85 -21.53 -5.25 4.90
C GLN A 85 -21.85 -6.09 6.14
N ALA A 86 -22.46 -7.26 5.95
CA ALA A 86 -22.77 -8.19 7.04
C ALA A 86 -21.51 -8.63 7.81
N ALA A 87 -20.42 -8.93 7.08
CA ALA A 87 -19.14 -9.28 7.69
C ALA A 87 -18.58 -8.16 8.59
N PHE A 88 -18.84 -6.89 8.27
CA PHE A 88 -18.41 -5.76 9.12
C PHE A 88 -19.32 -5.51 10.33
N GLU A 89 -20.58 -5.92 10.29
CA GLU A 89 -21.54 -5.78 11.39
C GLU A 89 -21.29 -6.81 12.50
N ILE A 90 -20.87 -8.03 12.15
CA ILE A 90 -20.57 -9.11 13.09
C ILE A 90 -19.30 -8.83 13.92
N GLY A 91 -18.56 -7.76 13.63
CA GLY A 91 -17.38 -7.37 14.41
C GLY A 91 -16.14 -8.22 14.12
N ASP A 92 -16.27 -9.25 13.30
CA ASP A 92 -15.13 -9.99 12.76
C ASP A 92 -14.36 -9.07 11.83
N ASN A 93 -13.15 -8.74 12.24
CA ASN A 93 -12.17 -8.08 11.39
C ASN A 93 -11.65 -9.19 10.47
N PRO A 94 -12.08 -9.29 9.20
CA PRO A 94 -11.56 -10.33 8.33
C PRO A 94 -10.17 -9.83 7.92
N SER A 95 -9.20 -10.23 8.73
CA SER A 95 -7.79 -10.26 8.38
C SER A 95 -7.68 -11.12 7.13
N PHE A 96 -7.40 -10.46 6.01
CA PHE A 96 -6.76 -11.04 4.85
C PHE A 96 -7.33 -12.41 4.41
N ILE A 97 -8.57 -12.43 3.93
CA ILE A 97 -8.98 -13.50 3.00
C ILE A 97 -8.35 -13.12 1.66
N ALA A 98 -7.19 -13.71 1.40
CA ALA A 98 -6.70 -13.90 0.05
C ALA A 98 -7.67 -14.88 -0.62
N GLU A 99 -8.46 -14.39 -1.57
CA GLU A 99 -8.99 -15.30 -2.59
C GLU A 99 -7.82 -15.64 -3.50
N SER A 100 -7.46 -16.91 -3.42
CA SER A 100 -6.51 -17.64 -4.24
C SER A 100 -7.04 -17.77 -5.66
N ASP A 101 -6.35 -17.14 -6.61
CA ASP A 101 -6.16 -17.79 -7.89
C ASP A 101 -5.24 -19.00 -7.64
N THR A 102 -5.69 -20.17 -8.08
CA THR A 102 -5.06 -21.47 -7.96
C THR A 102 -3.64 -21.49 -8.52
N GLU A 103 -2.68 -22.01 -7.74
CA GLU A 103 -1.61 -22.95 -8.13
C GLU A 103 -0.74 -23.29 -6.89
N GLU A 104 -0.30 -24.54 -6.80
CA GLU A 104 0.15 -25.29 -5.62
C GLU A 104 1.61 -25.00 -5.19
N GLU A 105 1.91 -24.98 -3.88
CA GLU A 105 2.81 -25.92 -3.16
C GLU A 105 3.15 -25.46 -1.71
N GLU A 106 3.41 -26.46 -0.86
CA GLU A 106 3.49 -26.48 0.62
C GLU A 106 4.71 -25.71 1.21
N THR A 107 4.69 -25.13 2.43
CA THR A 107 4.88 -25.84 3.71
C THR A 107 4.81 -24.89 4.95
N LYS A 108 4.01 -25.31 5.95
CA LYS A 108 4.21 -25.34 7.42
C LYS A 108 4.59 -24.08 8.28
N ALA A 109 3.60 -23.70 9.13
CA ALA A 109 3.62 -23.31 10.56
C ALA A 109 4.05 -21.90 11.09
N GLN A 110 2.99 -21.14 11.45
CA GLN A 110 2.66 -20.26 12.63
C GLN A 110 3.68 -19.96 13.79
N PRO A 111 3.34 -19.10 14.79
CA PRO A 111 2.87 -17.69 14.77
C PRO A 111 3.57 -16.81 15.86
N LEU A 112 3.48 -15.46 15.83
CA LEU A 112 3.49 -14.62 17.06
C LEU A 112 3.13 -13.13 16.79
N SER A 113 2.03 -12.72 17.43
CA SER A 113 1.63 -11.38 17.94
C SER A 113 2.62 -10.20 17.82
N ALA A 114 2.16 -9.07 17.25
CA ALA A 114 2.11 -7.75 17.91
C ALA A 114 1.73 -6.59 16.95
N THR A 115 0.57 -5.98 17.22
CA THR A 115 0.27 -4.53 17.11
C THR A 115 0.94 -3.70 15.98
N ARG A 116 0.39 -3.75 14.76
CA ARG A 116 0.76 -2.78 13.70
C ARG A 116 -0.07 -1.51 13.80
N SER A 117 0.28 -0.67 14.78
CA SER A 117 -0.07 0.75 14.77
C SER A 117 0.40 1.37 13.44
N SER A 118 -0.50 2.10 12.78
CA SER A 118 -0.35 2.69 11.46
C SER A 118 0.75 3.76 11.43
N LYS A 119 2.00 3.30 11.29
CA LYS A 119 3.22 4.12 11.15
C LYS A 119 3.14 5.14 10.01
N ALA A 120 2.34 4.86 8.98
CA ALA A 120 2.16 5.74 7.82
C ALA A 120 1.37 7.03 8.13
N ALA A 121 0.47 7.01 9.12
CA ALA A 121 -0.39 8.15 9.43
C ALA A 121 0.32 9.27 10.21
N ARG A 122 1.43 8.94 10.90
CA ARG A 122 2.21 9.90 11.71
C ARG A 122 3.22 10.71 10.89
N ALA A 123 3.54 10.28 9.66
CA ALA A 123 4.51 10.95 8.80
C ALA A 123 4.12 12.39 8.38
N HIS A 124 2.85 12.77 8.54
CA HIS A 124 2.35 14.11 8.22
C HIS A 124 2.12 15.01 9.46
N GLN A 125 2.35 14.50 10.68
CA GLN A 125 2.30 15.34 11.87
C GLN A 125 3.57 16.20 11.93
N ARG A 126 3.38 17.51 12.06
CA ARG A 126 4.44 18.54 12.16
C ARG A 126 5.41 18.35 13.34
N HIS A 127 5.11 17.40 14.24
CA HIS A 127 5.90 17.05 15.41
C HIS A 127 6.40 15.59 15.39
N TYR A 128 6.26 14.85 14.29
CA TYR A 128 6.83 13.50 14.22
C TYR A 128 8.33 13.56 13.93
N THR A 129 9.13 13.48 14.99
CA THR A 129 10.55 13.16 14.87
C THR A 129 10.65 11.63 14.76
N ALA A 130 10.58 11.11 13.54
CA ALA A 130 11.00 9.73 13.34
C ALA A 130 12.49 9.71 13.69
N GLY A 131 12.86 9.11 14.83
CA GLY A 131 14.26 8.76 15.04
C GLY A 131 14.79 8.09 13.77
N ALA A 132 16.00 8.46 13.37
CA ALA A 132 16.61 8.16 12.07
C ALA A 132 16.10 6.82 11.48
N PRO A 133 15.51 6.81 10.28
CA PRO A 133 14.86 5.61 9.77
C PRO A 133 15.84 4.43 9.76
N LEU A 134 15.57 3.43 10.60
CA LEU A 134 16.40 2.22 10.68
C LEU A 134 16.27 1.48 9.34
N ALA A 135 17.39 1.34 8.62
CA ALA A 135 17.42 0.56 7.40
C ALA A 135 16.94 -0.87 7.70
N PRO A 136 16.00 -1.42 6.90
CA PRO A 136 15.55 -2.81 7.05
C PRO A 136 16.73 -3.78 7.07
N ALA A 137 16.68 -4.79 7.95
CA ALA A 137 17.76 -5.78 8.13
C ALA A 137 18.16 -6.46 6.81
N TYR A 138 17.20 -6.69 5.92
CA TYR A 138 17.43 -7.22 4.58
C TYR A 138 18.42 -6.39 3.73
N ILE A 139 18.37 -5.06 3.85
CA ILE A 139 19.29 -4.18 3.12
C ILE A 139 20.69 -4.28 3.72
N LEU A 140 20.79 -4.35 5.05
CA LEU A 140 22.07 -4.51 5.74
C LEU A 140 22.76 -5.82 5.33
N THR A 141 22.04 -6.94 5.36
CA THR A 141 22.58 -8.26 4.98
C THR A 141 22.98 -8.31 3.51
N LYS A 142 22.20 -7.68 2.62
CA LYS A 142 22.56 -7.53 1.20
C LYS A 142 23.86 -6.75 1.01
N LEU A 143 24.04 -5.65 1.72
CA LEU A 143 25.23 -4.80 1.61
C LEU A 143 26.47 -5.50 2.17
N GLU A 144 26.37 -6.18 3.30
CA GLU A 144 27.43 -7.03 3.84
C GLU A 144 27.85 -8.14 2.85
N GLY A 145 26.91 -8.59 2.01
CA GLY A 145 27.12 -9.57 0.96
C GLY A 145 27.92 -9.09 -0.26
N ILE A 146 28.09 -7.78 -0.47
CA ILE A 146 28.71 -7.23 -1.69
C ILE A 146 30.20 -7.58 -1.76
N LYS A 147 30.64 -8.07 -2.94
CA LYS A 147 32.03 -8.50 -3.20
C LYS A 147 33.07 -7.45 -2.80
N VAL A 148 32.82 -6.18 -3.12
CA VAL A 148 33.69 -5.03 -2.79
C VAL A 148 33.86 -4.85 -1.27
N LEU A 149 32.82 -5.07 -0.47
CA LEU A 149 32.92 -4.97 0.99
C LEU A 149 33.58 -6.21 1.60
N LYS A 150 33.40 -7.38 0.98
CA LYS A 150 34.09 -8.61 1.36
C LYS A 150 35.59 -8.55 1.08
N SER A 151 36.01 -8.03 -0.08
CA SER A 151 37.42 -7.92 -0.48
C SER A 151 38.24 -6.96 0.37
N LEU A 152 37.60 -6.03 1.10
CA LEU A 152 38.27 -5.14 2.05
C LEU A 152 38.60 -5.88 3.35
N ALA A 153 39.58 -6.78 3.32
CA ALA A 153 39.97 -7.63 4.46
C ALA A 153 40.49 -6.85 5.68
N HIS A 154 41.05 -5.65 5.48
CA HIS A 154 41.60 -4.81 6.54
C HIS A 154 40.53 -4.18 7.46
N LEU A 155 39.27 -4.13 7.03
CA LEU A 155 38.19 -3.53 7.82
C LEU A 155 37.65 -4.54 8.84
N ARG A 156 38.04 -4.41 10.11
CA ARG A 156 37.57 -5.28 11.22
C ARG A 156 36.11 -5.02 11.64
N LYS A 157 35.59 -3.81 11.44
CA LYS A 157 34.24 -3.37 11.87
C LYS A 157 33.27 -3.16 10.70
N LYS A 158 33.23 -4.12 9.76
CA LYS A 158 32.38 -4.06 8.56
C LYS A 158 30.89 -3.85 8.88
N PRO A 159 30.25 -4.61 9.79
CA PRO A 159 28.82 -4.45 10.03
C PRO A 159 28.49 -3.08 10.64
N GLN A 160 29.37 -2.53 11.50
CA GLN A 160 29.19 -1.19 12.06
C GLN A 160 29.34 -0.11 10.97
N LEU A 161 30.26 -0.29 10.03
CA LEU A 161 30.43 0.62 8.89
C LEU A 161 29.19 0.62 7.99
N VAL A 162 28.69 -0.57 7.62
CA VAL A 162 27.47 -0.72 6.81
C VAL A 162 26.27 -0.09 7.51
N ALA A 163 26.10 -0.33 8.81
CA ALA A 163 25.03 0.28 9.60
C ALA A 163 25.14 1.82 9.62
N THR A 164 26.35 2.36 9.74
CA THR A 164 26.61 3.81 9.74
C THR A 164 26.30 4.44 8.37
N ILE A 165 26.72 3.78 7.29
CA ILE A 165 26.41 4.19 5.91
C ILE A 165 24.89 4.20 5.68
N CYS A 166 24.20 3.11 6.04
CA CYS A 166 22.75 3.02 5.94
C CYS A 166 22.05 4.12 6.74
N ARG A 167 22.49 4.37 7.98
CA ARG A 167 21.96 5.45 8.82
C ARG A 167 22.14 6.82 8.16
N TYR A 168 23.33 7.11 7.64
CA TYR A 168 23.61 8.35 6.93
C TYR A 168 22.67 8.55 5.73
N TRP A 169 22.50 7.53 4.88
CA TRP A 169 21.66 7.64 3.68
C TRP A 169 20.16 7.71 4.00
N SER A 170 19.71 7.03 5.06
CA SER A 170 18.36 7.20 5.63
C SER A 170 18.10 8.65 6.03
N LEU A 171 19.02 9.25 6.80
CA LEU A 171 18.94 10.65 7.23
C LEU A 171 19.02 11.64 6.05
N LYS A 172 19.87 11.36 5.06
CA LYS A 172 20.00 12.20 3.86
C LYS A 172 18.73 12.20 3.02
N ARG A 173 18.05 11.05 2.92
CA ARG A 173 16.75 10.94 2.23
C ARG A 173 15.66 11.72 2.96
N GLU A 174 15.68 11.69 4.30
CA GLU A 174 14.76 12.45 5.15
C GLU A 174 14.97 13.97 5.00
N SER A 175 16.22 14.44 5.02
CA SER A 175 16.58 15.84 4.75
C SER A 175 16.03 16.33 3.40
N ARG A 176 15.95 15.43 2.40
CA ARG A 176 15.37 15.70 1.08
C ARG A 176 13.88 15.39 0.96
N ARG A 177 13.18 15.24 2.08
CA ARG A 177 11.73 14.96 2.16
C ARG A 177 11.31 13.75 1.32
N GLY A 178 12.15 12.72 1.27
CA GLY A 178 11.89 11.49 0.53
C GLY A 178 12.29 11.49 -0.95
N ALA A 179 12.84 12.59 -1.48
CA ALA A 179 13.28 12.66 -2.87
C ALA A 179 14.39 11.63 -3.19
N PRO A 180 14.39 11.02 -4.38
CA PRO A 180 15.36 10.00 -4.77
C PRO A 180 16.79 10.55 -4.75
N LEU A 181 17.70 9.79 -4.13
CA LEU A 181 19.11 10.19 -3.92
C LEU A 181 19.96 10.10 -5.20
N LEU A 182 19.57 9.23 -6.12
CA LEU A 182 20.21 9.08 -7.43
C LEU A 182 19.28 9.67 -8.49
N LYS A 183 19.84 10.44 -9.44
CA LYS A 183 19.17 10.72 -10.72
C LYS A 183 19.06 9.38 -11.45
N ARG A 184 17.95 9.13 -12.16
CA ARG A 184 17.75 7.86 -12.91
C ARG A 184 18.98 7.63 -13.78
N LEU A 185 19.71 6.55 -13.53
CA LEU A 185 20.74 6.07 -14.43
C LEU A 185 19.97 5.54 -15.65
N HIS A 186 20.08 6.20 -16.79
CA HIS A 186 19.66 5.61 -18.05
C HIS A 186 20.65 4.48 -18.33
N LEU A 187 20.22 3.24 -18.07
CA LEU A 187 20.89 2.06 -18.58
C LEU A 187 20.35 1.89 -20.00
N GLU A 188 21.15 2.31 -20.98
CA GLU A 188 20.99 1.91 -22.38
C GLU A 188 21.35 0.43 -22.54
#